data_AF-A0A7C1CA44-F1
#
_entry.id   AF-A0A7C1CA44-F1
#
_cell.length_a   1.000
_cell.length_b   1.000
_cell.length_c   1.000
_cell.angle_alpha   90.00
_cell.angle_beta   90.00
_cell.angle_gamma   90.00
#
_symmetry.space_group_name_H-M   'P 1'
#
loop_
_entity.id
_entity.type
_entity.pdbx_description
1 polymer ?
#
loop_
_entity_poly.entity_id
_entity_poly.type
_entity_poly.pdbx_seq_one_letter_code
_entity_poly.pdbx_strand_id
1 'polypeptide(L)'
;NGLNITEATGAKALLVESWRQEETIDGIFAARQIMGESFLGVVFNRVRVEEMDFVKRRVSPYLKRHGIEVLGTIPYDRVLGAVTVKKLVEILGGRVLCAEDHVNELVENFSIGAMDVTNALRYFRKTPNKAVITGAHRSDIQIAALETSTKCVILTGGLLPNDIIIGKAKLKGIPVISVKDDTFTIIDRIERVMGKFRIREKGKIEQAVRVVRDNVDIKKILNGF
;
A
#
# COMPACT_ATOMS: atom_id res chain seq x y z
N ASN A 1 11.96 -18.09 10.60
CA ASN A 1 13.03 -17.07 10.49
C ASN A 1 13.84 -17.35 9.25
N GLY A 2 14.07 -16.35 8.38
CA GLY A 2 14.84 -16.53 7.14
C GLY A 2 16.30 -16.93 7.39
N LEU A 3 16.90 -16.41 8.47
CA LEU A 3 18.27 -16.69 8.89
C LEU A 3 18.52 -18.17 9.20
N ASN A 4 17.68 -18.77 10.05
CA ASN A 4 17.81 -20.19 10.39
C ASN A 4 17.67 -21.09 9.16
N ILE A 5 16.87 -20.68 8.16
CA ILE A 5 16.73 -21.41 6.91
C ILE A 5 18.02 -21.32 6.09
N THR A 6 18.60 -20.12 5.94
CA THR A 6 19.87 -19.96 5.22
C THR A 6 21.02 -20.71 5.88
N GLU A 7 21.08 -20.73 7.22
CA GLU A 7 22.09 -21.48 7.95
C GLU A 7 21.91 -22.99 7.80
N ALA A 8 20.68 -23.49 7.92
CA ALA A 8 20.40 -24.93 7.84
C ALA A 8 20.55 -25.50 6.42
N THR A 9 20.34 -24.68 5.39
CA THR A 9 20.30 -25.13 3.98
C THR A 9 21.48 -24.68 3.14
N GLY A 10 22.28 -23.72 3.63
CA GLY A 10 23.31 -23.05 2.82
C GLY A 10 22.74 -22.18 1.69
N ALA A 11 21.42 -21.95 1.65
CA ALA A 11 20.79 -21.18 0.60
C ALA A 11 21.21 -19.72 0.63
N LYS A 12 21.32 -19.11 -0.56
CA LYS A 12 21.46 -17.67 -0.70
C LYS A 12 20.14 -16.96 -0.36
N ALA A 13 20.24 -15.79 0.26
CA ALA A 13 19.13 -14.92 0.64
C ALA A 13 19.14 -13.63 -0.17
N LEU A 14 17.99 -13.33 -0.76
CA LEU A 14 17.69 -12.04 -1.35
C LEU A 14 16.84 -11.23 -0.37
N LEU A 15 17.30 -10.03 -0.04
CA LEU A 15 16.53 -9.09 0.78
C LEU A 15 15.61 -8.24 -0.10
N VAL A 16 14.32 -8.17 0.23
CA VAL A 16 13.36 -7.28 -0.45
C VAL A 16 12.89 -6.23 0.55
N GLU A 17 13.41 -5.01 0.42
CA GLU A 17 13.11 -3.92 1.36
C GLU A 17 12.24 -2.85 0.74
N SER A 18 11.23 -2.38 1.48
CA SER A 18 10.42 -1.25 1.04
C SER A 18 11.19 0.05 1.27
N TRP A 19 11.48 0.79 0.20
CA TRP A 19 12.14 2.09 0.32
C TRP A 19 11.27 3.06 1.10
N ARG A 20 11.79 3.57 2.21
CA ARG A 20 11.15 4.63 2.99
C ARG A 20 11.96 5.92 2.87
N GLN A 21 13.21 5.86 3.32
CA GLN A 21 14.20 6.94 3.36
C GLN A 21 15.60 6.32 3.54
N GLU A 22 16.62 7.16 3.78
CA GLU A 22 18.01 6.72 4.01
C GLU A 22 18.16 5.72 5.16
N GLU A 23 17.29 5.73 6.17
CA GLU A 23 17.22 4.73 7.26
C GLU A 23 17.09 3.28 6.75
N THR A 24 16.55 3.08 5.53
CA THR A 24 16.45 1.76 4.91
C THR A 24 17.84 1.15 4.67
N ILE A 25 18.88 1.98 4.51
CA ILE A 25 20.26 1.56 4.25
C ILE A 25 20.84 0.80 5.44
N ASP A 26 20.59 1.26 6.67
CA ASP A 26 21.15 0.66 7.88
C ASP A 26 20.65 -0.79 8.08
N GLY A 27 19.36 -1.02 7.80
CA GLY A 27 18.77 -2.36 7.84
C GLY A 27 19.40 -3.33 6.83
N ILE A 28 19.79 -2.84 5.66
CA ILE A 28 20.47 -3.64 4.62
C ILE A 28 21.87 -4.02 5.08
N PHE A 29 22.62 -3.09 5.68
CA PHE A 29 23.94 -3.39 6.25
C PHE A 29 23.85 -4.40 7.39
N ALA A 30 22.89 -4.25 8.29
CA ALA A 30 22.67 -5.20 9.37
C ALA A 30 22.36 -6.60 8.80
N ALA A 31 21.48 -6.69 7.79
CA ALA A 31 21.18 -7.96 7.14
C ALA A 31 22.41 -8.58 6.46
N ARG A 32 23.24 -7.78 5.77
CA ARG A 32 24.49 -8.25 5.15
C ARG A 32 25.50 -8.78 6.16
N GLN A 33 25.60 -8.13 7.32
CA GLN A 33 26.49 -8.54 8.41
C GLN A 33 26.03 -9.85 9.04
N ILE A 34 24.72 -10.00 9.27
CA ILE A 34 24.15 -11.21 9.89
C ILE A 34 24.19 -12.40 8.92
N MET A 35 23.82 -12.20 7.64
CA MET A 35 23.73 -13.29 6.65
C MET A 35 25.07 -13.67 6.01
N GLY A 36 26.11 -12.86 6.18
CA GLY A 36 27.46 -13.16 5.68
C GLY A 36 27.46 -13.50 4.18
N GLU A 37 28.07 -14.63 3.82
CA GLU A 37 28.17 -15.10 2.43
C GLU A 37 26.85 -15.57 1.83
N SER A 38 25.86 -15.90 2.66
CA SER A 38 24.53 -16.25 2.18
C SER A 38 23.78 -15.02 1.66
N PHE A 39 24.23 -13.79 1.94
CA PHE A 39 23.58 -12.59 1.44
C PHE A 39 23.87 -12.36 -0.06
N LEU A 40 22.86 -12.57 -0.90
CA LEU A 40 22.97 -12.39 -2.35
C LEU A 40 22.92 -10.92 -2.77
N GLY A 41 22.11 -10.11 -2.08
CA GLY A 41 21.87 -8.72 -2.43
C GLY A 41 20.49 -8.23 -2.02
N VAL A 42 20.13 -7.04 -2.50
CA VAL A 42 18.88 -6.36 -2.15
C VAL A 42 18.09 -5.97 -3.40
N VAL A 43 16.76 -6.08 -3.31
CA VAL A 43 15.80 -5.43 -4.21
C VAL A 43 15.07 -4.36 -3.43
N PHE A 44 15.18 -3.12 -3.88
CA PHE A 44 14.33 -2.04 -3.37
C PHE A 44 12.93 -2.17 -3.95
N ASN A 45 11.93 -2.12 -3.09
CA ASN A 45 10.52 -2.20 -3.45
C ASN A 45 9.82 -0.88 -3.13
N ARG A 46 8.76 -0.56 -3.89
CA ARG A 46 7.87 0.59 -3.64
C ARG A 46 8.57 1.95 -3.65
N VAL A 47 9.60 2.10 -4.47
CA VAL A 47 10.29 3.38 -4.62
C VAL A 47 9.38 4.37 -5.33
N ARG A 48 9.13 5.55 -4.75
CA ARG A 48 8.32 6.57 -5.42
C ARG A 48 9.02 7.05 -6.68
N VAL A 49 8.26 7.42 -7.70
CA VAL A 49 8.80 7.81 -9.02
C VAL A 49 9.81 8.94 -8.88
N GLU A 50 9.55 9.89 -7.97
CA GLU A 50 10.40 11.05 -7.73
C GLU A 50 11.73 10.68 -7.05
N GLU A 51 11.80 9.53 -6.38
CA GLU A 51 12.97 9.03 -5.67
C GLU A 51 13.78 8.01 -6.49
N MET A 52 13.25 7.56 -7.64
CA MET A 52 13.87 6.52 -8.46
C MET A 52 15.29 6.88 -8.89
N ASP A 53 15.51 8.10 -9.35
CA ASP A 53 16.83 8.55 -9.79
C ASP A 53 17.82 8.61 -8.63
N PHE A 54 17.37 9.04 -7.44
CA PHE A 54 18.21 9.06 -6.25
C PHE A 54 18.64 7.64 -5.86
N VAL A 55 17.70 6.70 -5.79
CA VAL A 55 18.01 5.31 -5.43
C VAL A 55 18.93 4.67 -6.46
N LYS A 56 18.67 4.85 -7.76
CA LYS A 56 19.48 4.25 -8.84
C LYS A 56 20.88 4.87 -8.95
N ARG A 57 21.03 6.19 -8.80
CA ARG A 57 22.28 6.90 -9.08
C ARG A 57 23.13 7.21 -7.85
N ARG A 58 22.54 7.20 -6.65
CA ARG A 58 23.25 7.52 -5.40
C ARG A 58 23.34 6.32 -4.48
N VAL A 59 22.19 5.75 -4.11
CA VAL A 59 22.11 4.66 -3.12
C VAL A 59 22.70 3.36 -3.68
N SER A 60 22.29 2.96 -4.89
CA SER A 60 22.74 1.68 -5.46
C SER A 60 24.26 1.62 -5.68
N PRO A 61 24.93 2.66 -6.23
CA PRO A 61 26.39 2.69 -6.32
C PRO A 61 27.07 2.74 -4.95
N TYR A 62 26.46 3.41 -3.96
CA TYR A 62 26.99 3.44 -2.60
C TYR A 62 27.00 2.06 -1.96
N LEU A 63 25.88 1.33 -2.00
CA LEU A 63 25.79 -0.04 -1.50
C LEU A 63 26.76 -0.98 -2.21
N LYS A 64 26.88 -0.86 -3.54
CA LYS A 64 27.81 -1.67 -4.33
C LYS A 64 29.27 -1.49 -3.91
N ARG A 65 29.70 -0.25 -3.62
CA ARG A 65 31.06 0.02 -3.11
C ARG A 65 31.33 -0.63 -1.75
N HIS A 66 30.28 -0.95 -0.99
CA HIS A 66 30.38 -1.63 0.30
C HIS A 66 30.03 -3.13 0.20
N GLY A 67 30.13 -3.72 -0.99
CA GLY A 67 29.97 -5.16 -1.19
C GLY A 67 28.52 -5.66 -1.13
N ILE A 68 27.54 -4.77 -1.31
CA ILE A 68 26.12 -5.10 -1.38
C ILE A 68 25.61 -4.87 -2.80
N GLU A 69 25.23 -5.95 -3.48
CA GLU A 69 24.64 -5.85 -4.81
C GLU A 69 23.17 -5.43 -4.74
N VAL A 70 22.82 -4.38 -5.48
CA VAL A 70 21.42 -4.01 -5.73
C VAL A 70 20.96 -4.73 -6.99
N LEU A 71 20.06 -5.68 -6.80
CA LEU A 71 19.56 -6.60 -7.84
C LEU A 71 18.27 -6.11 -8.48
N GLY A 72 17.67 -5.05 -7.95
CA GLY A 72 16.51 -4.43 -8.56
C GLY A 72 16.02 -3.18 -7.82
N THR A 73 15.23 -2.38 -8.51
CA THR A 73 14.58 -1.19 -7.96
C THR A 73 13.18 -1.08 -8.52
N ILE A 74 12.22 -1.64 -7.80
CA ILE A 74 10.81 -1.72 -8.18
C ILE A 74 10.12 -0.40 -7.79
N PRO A 75 9.52 0.33 -8.75
CA PRO A 75 8.76 1.52 -8.45
C PRO A 75 7.47 1.18 -7.69
N TYR A 76 6.92 2.16 -6.98
CA TYR A 76 5.56 2.07 -6.46
C TYR A 76 4.56 2.00 -7.62
N ASP A 77 3.88 0.87 -7.72
CA ASP A 77 2.83 0.65 -8.71
C ASP A 77 1.45 0.80 -8.07
N ARG A 78 0.66 1.75 -8.59
CA ARG A 78 -0.68 2.07 -8.06
C ARG A 78 -1.66 0.93 -8.25
N VAL A 79 -1.56 0.17 -9.34
CA VAL A 79 -2.45 -0.96 -9.63
C VAL A 79 -2.16 -2.11 -8.66
N LEU A 80 -0.89 -2.39 -8.39
CA LEU A 80 -0.47 -3.40 -7.40
C LEU A 80 -0.80 -2.98 -5.97
N GLY A 81 -0.85 -1.67 -5.70
CA GLY A 81 -1.25 -1.10 -4.42
C GLY A 81 -2.77 -1.04 -4.21
N ALA A 82 -3.57 -1.03 -5.28
CA ALA A 82 -4.99 -0.74 -5.18
C ALA A 82 -5.85 -1.93 -4.74
N VAL A 83 -6.99 -1.64 -4.13
CA VAL A 83 -8.01 -2.63 -3.70
C VAL A 83 -9.39 -2.16 -4.13
N THR A 84 -10.27 -3.08 -4.55
CA THR A 84 -11.64 -2.68 -4.89
C THR A 84 -12.45 -2.35 -3.65
N VAL A 85 -13.43 -1.45 -3.78
CA VAL A 85 -14.38 -1.15 -2.69
C VAL A 85 -15.09 -2.42 -2.22
N LYS A 86 -15.51 -3.28 -3.14
CA LYS A 86 -16.12 -4.59 -2.86
C LYS A 86 -15.21 -5.43 -1.96
N LYS A 87 -13.91 -5.47 -2.26
CA LYS A 87 -12.97 -6.24 -1.47
C LYS A 87 -12.80 -5.66 -0.07
N LEU A 88 -12.79 -4.33 0.06
CA LEU A 88 -12.79 -3.66 1.37
C LEU A 88 -14.01 -4.03 2.21
N VAL A 89 -15.20 -4.08 1.61
CA VAL A 89 -16.43 -4.52 2.28
C VAL A 89 -16.28 -5.95 2.83
N GLU A 90 -15.76 -6.87 2.02
CA GLU A 90 -15.50 -8.27 2.44
C GLU A 90 -14.50 -8.35 3.61
N ILE A 91 -13.40 -7.59 3.54
CA ILE A 91 -12.34 -7.59 4.55
C ILE A 91 -12.83 -7.04 5.88
N LEU A 92 -13.61 -5.97 5.81
CA LEU A 92 -14.08 -5.24 6.99
C LEU A 92 -15.38 -5.82 7.55
N GLY A 93 -16.03 -6.75 6.84
CA GLY A 93 -17.38 -7.20 7.19
C GLY A 93 -18.39 -6.04 7.17
N GLY A 94 -18.17 -5.09 6.26
CA GLY A 94 -18.97 -3.87 6.17
C GLY A 94 -20.29 -4.07 5.41
N ARG A 95 -21.15 -3.06 5.48
CA ARG A 95 -22.38 -2.96 4.67
C ARG A 95 -22.31 -1.73 3.78
N VAL A 96 -22.55 -1.88 2.49
CA VAL A 96 -22.71 -0.76 1.57
C VAL A 96 -24.08 -0.12 1.81
N LEU A 97 -24.12 1.20 1.99
CA LEU A 97 -25.33 1.96 2.27
C LEU A 97 -25.91 2.64 1.01
N CYS A 98 -25.06 2.92 0.02
CA CYS A 98 -25.46 3.55 -1.24
C CYS A 98 -24.42 3.32 -2.35
N ALA A 99 -24.79 3.64 -3.59
CA ALA A 99 -23.93 3.56 -4.78
C ALA A 99 -23.31 2.17 -4.99
N GLU A 100 -24.12 1.10 -4.81
CA GLU A 100 -23.67 -0.29 -4.96
C GLU A 100 -23.07 -0.60 -6.33
N ASP A 101 -23.52 0.08 -7.39
CA ASP A 101 -22.99 -0.08 -8.75
C ASP A 101 -21.50 0.31 -8.89
N HIS A 102 -20.97 1.06 -7.92
CA HIS A 102 -19.58 1.55 -7.92
C HIS A 102 -18.64 0.75 -7.03
N VAL A 103 -19.06 -0.41 -6.49
CA VAL A 103 -18.19 -1.20 -5.59
C VAL A 103 -16.97 -1.83 -6.29
N ASN A 104 -16.92 -1.84 -7.62
CA ASN A 104 -15.77 -2.34 -8.37
C ASN A 104 -14.67 -1.29 -8.58
N GLU A 105 -14.89 -0.04 -8.16
CA GLU A 105 -13.89 1.02 -8.22
C GLU A 105 -12.64 0.68 -7.40
N LEU A 106 -11.47 1.09 -7.90
CA LEU A 106 -10.18 0.87 -7.26
C LEU A 106 -9.83 2.01 -6.30
N VAL A 107 -9.57 1.64 -5.05
CA VAL A 107 -9.00 2.47 -4.00
C VAL A 107 -7.48 2.34 -4.02
N GLU A 108 -6.77 3.43 -4.28
CA GLU A 108 -5.31 3.48 -4.33
C GLU A 108 -4.68 3.96 -3.02
N ASN A 109 -5.43 4.77 -2.26
CA ASN A 109 -4.93 5.46 -1.07
C ASN A 109 -5.95 5.38 0.07
N PHE A 110 -5.48 5.59 1.30
CA PHE A 110 -6.34 5.67 2.48
C PHE A 110 -6.10 7.00 3.19
N SER A 111 -7.15 7.60 3.74
CA SER A 111 -7.04 8.80 4.56
C SER A 111 -7.97 8.71 5.76
N ILE A 112 -7.45 9.12 6.92
CA ILE A 112 -8.19 9.06 8.18
C ILE A 112 -8.74 10.45 8.48
N GLY A 113 -10.05 10.56 8.54
CA GLY A 113 -10.79 11.76 8.89
C GLY A 113 -11.00 11.91 10.39
N ALA A 114 -9.94 11.77 11.19
CA ALA A 114 -9.95 11.94 12.65
C ALA A 114 -9.57 13.36 13.10
N MET A 115 -9.00 14.17 12.21
CA MET A 115 -8.56 15.54 12.49
C MET A 115 -9.67 16.58 12.20
N ASP A 116 -9.35 17.86 12.41
CA ASP A 116 -10.19 18.99 11.98
C ASP A 116 -10.40 19.00 10.45
N VAL A 117 -11.58 19.47 10.02
CA VAL A 117 -12.00 19.47 8.61
C VAL A 117 -11.10 20.29 7.71
N THR A 118 -10.55 21.40 8.19
CA THR A 118 -9.68 22.30 7.40
C THR A 118 -8.38 21.59 7.03
N ASN A 119 -7.82 20.86 8.00
CA ASN A 119 -6.63 20.04 7.79
C ASN A 119 -6.94 18.83 6.91
N ALA A 120 -8.05 18.13 7.19
CA ALA A 120 -8.48 16.99 6.39
C ALA A 120 -8.64 17.35 4.91
N LEU A 121 -9.26 18.48 4.57
CA LEU A 121 -9.47 18.92 3.19
C LEU A 121 -8.13 19.13 2.44
N ARG A 122 -7.12 19.70 3.10
CA ARG A 122 -5.78 19.86 2.51
C ARG A 122 -5.15 18.51 2.15
N TYR A 123 -5.26 17.52 3.03
CA TYR A 123 -4.78 16.16 2.76
C TYR A 123 -5.59 15.47 1.67
N PHE A 124 -6.91 15.60 1.71
CA PHE A 124 -7.82 14.97 0.76
C PHE A 124 -7.60 15.46 -0.67
N ARG A 125 -7.31 16.75 -0.86
CA ARG A 125 -6.98 17.32 -2.18
C ARG A 125 -5.66 16.80 -2.76
N LYS A 126 -4.69 16.49 -1.90
CA LYS A 126 -3.39 15.94 -2.31
C LYS A 126 -3.40 14.43 -2.53
N THR A 127 -4.45 13.75 -2.09
CA THR A 127 -4.53 12.28 -2.08
C THR A 127 -5.66 11.83 -3.01
N PRO A 128 -5.36 11.47 -4.27
CA PRO A 128 -6.37 11.03 -5.23
C PRO A 128 -6.81 9.59 -4.98
N ASN A 129 -7.95 9.20 -5.57
CA ASN A 129 -8.45 7.82 -5.62
C ASN A 129 -8.47 7.11 -4.25
N LYS A 130 -8.85 7.83 -3.19
CA LYS A 130 -8.72 7.36 -1.81
C LYS A 130 -10.01 6.78 -1.23
N ALA A 131 -9.88 5.93 -0.22
CA ALA A 131 -10.94 5.68 0.75
C ALA A 131 -10.75 6.59 1.96
N VAL A 132 -11.82 7.23 2.43
CA VAL A 132 -11.80 8.04 3.65
C VAL A 132 -12.44 7.28 4.79
N ILE A 133 -11.71 7.09 5.89
CA ILE A 133 -12.20 6.43 7.11
C ILE A 133 -12.54 7.51 8.14
N THR A 134 -13.79 7.57 8.58
CA THR A 134 -14.22 8.58 9.58
C THR A 134 -15.43 8.08 10.38
N GLY A 135 -15.79 8.78 11.45
CA GLY A 135 -16.98 8.46 12.23
C GLY A 135 -18.26 8.93 11.54
N ALA A 136 -19.37 8.21 11.73
CA ALA A 136 -20.68 8.59 11.18
C ALA A 136 -21.18 9.98 11.64
N HIS A 137 -20.73 10.44 12.81
CA HIS A 137 -21.07 11.75 13.36
C HIS A 137 -20.30 12.92 12.69
N ARG A 138 -19.23 12.65 11.94
CA ARG A 138 -18.40 13.68 11.28
C ARG A 138 -18.92 14.06 9.90
N SER A 139 -20.12 14.64 9.85
CA SER A 139 -20.76 15.05 8.59
C SER A 139 -19.92 16.06 7.81
N ASP A 140 -19.20 16.94 8.50
CA ASP A 140 -18.22 17.89 7.96
C ASP A 140 -17.13 17.18 7.13
N ILE A 141 -16.52 16.13 7.70
CA ILE A 141 -15.48 15.34 7.04
C ILE A 141 -16.05 14.52 5.89
N GLN A 142 -17.23 13.93 6.08
CA GLN A 142 -17.89 13.15 5.03
C GLN A 142 -18.17 14.04 3.81
N ILE A 143 -18.68 15.26 4.01
CA ILE A 143 -18.87 16.24 2.95
C ILE A 143 -17.54 16.60 2.28
N ALA A 144 -16.50 16.91 3.07
CA ALA A 144 -15.18 17.24 2.53
C ALA A 144 -14.58 16.09 1.69
N ALA A 145 -14.79 14.84 2.12
CA ALA A 145 -14.38 13.66 1.38
C ALA A 145 -15.10 13.55 0.03
N LEU A 146 -16.43 13.71 0.04
CA LEU A 146 -17.28 13.66 -1.16
C LEU A 146 -16.98 14.81 -2.16
N GLU A 147 -16.39 15.91 -1.72
CA GLU A 147 -15.95 17.02 -2.59
C GLU A 147 -14.54 16.87 -3.17
N THR A 148 -13.88 15.75 -2.93
CA THR A 148 -12.54 15.48 -3.46
C THR A 148 -12.49 14.13 -4.16
N SER A 149 -11.36 13.80 -4.80
CA SER A 149 -11.16 12.50 -5.45
C SER A 149 -11.19 11.38 -4.40
N THR A 150 -12.37 10.79 -4.20
CA THR A 150 -12.67 9.78 -3.17
C THR A 150 -13.47 8.66 -3.82
N LYS A 151 -13.05 7.42 -3.59
CA LYS A 151 -13.60 6.20 -4.20
C LYS A 151 -14.58 5.48 -3.29
N CYS A 152 -14.46 5.66 -1.97
CA CYS A 152 -15.48 5.30 -1.01
C CYS A 152 -15.27 6.04 0.32
N VAL A 153 -16.32 6.09 1.13
CA VAL A 153 -16.27 6.56 2.53
C VAL A 153 -16.59 5.39 3.45
N ILE A 154 -15.74 5.13 4.43
CA ILE A 154 -15.88 4.06 5.42
C ILE A 154 -16.24 4.71 6.76
N LEU A 155 -17.41 4.37 7.27
CA LEU A 155 -17.95 4.86 8.53
C LEU A 155 -17.72 3.86 9.64
N THR A 156 -17.08 4.30 10.72
CA THR A 156 -16.71 3.46 11.86
C THR A 156 -17.82 3.40 12.92
N GLY A 157 -17.78 2.36 13.76
CA GLY A 157 -18.70 2.19 14.89
C GLY A 157 -20.11 1.71 14.54
N GLY A 158 -20.35 1.29 13.31
CA GLY A 158 -21.62 0.68 12.87
C GLY A 158 -22.81 1.64 12.80
N LEU A 159 -22.55 2.94 12.92
CA LEU A 159 -23.58 3.97 12.85
C LEU A 159 -23.90 4.34 11.40
N LEU A 160 -25.11 4.82 11.19
CA LEU A 160 -25.56 5.34 9.90
C LEU A 160 -25.30 6.86 9.82
N PRO A 161 -24.90 7.38 8.65
CA PRO A 161 -24.84 8.82 8.43
C PRO A 161 -26.25 9.37 8.22
N ASN A 162 -26.39 10.70 8.22
CA ASN A 162 -27.67 11.32 7.86
C ASN A 162 -28.00 11.18 6.37
N ASP A 163 -29.28 11.36 6.02
CA ASP A 163 -29.78 11.19 4.65
C ASP A 163 -29.16 12.17 3.64
N ILE A 164 -28.74 13.35 4.08
CA ILE A 164 -28.07 14.34 3.21
C ILE A 164 -26.75 13.78 2.69
N ILE A 165 -25.98 13.10 3.54
CA ILE A 165 -24.73 12.45 3.12
C ILE A 165 -25.01 11.32 2.13
N ILE A 166 -25.99 10.46 2.42
CA ILE A 166 -26.36 9.34 1.54
C ILE A 166 -26.79 9.85 0.17
N GLY A 167 -27.67 10.84 0.11
CA GLY A 167 -28.13 11.45 -1.13
C GLY A 167 -26.97 12.03 -1.94
N LYS A 168 -26.08 12.78 -1.28
CA LYS A 168 -24.90 13.38 -1.92
C LYS A 168 -23.91 12.34 -2.44
N ALA A 169 -23.65 11.30 -1.66
CA ALA A 169 -22.77 10.20 -2.04
C ALA A 169 -23.34 9.43 -3.25
N LYS A 170 -24.64 9.16 -3.25
CA LYS A 170 -25.33 8.53 -4.39
C LYS A 170 -25.25 9.37 -5.66
N LEU A 171 -25.49 10.67 -5.59
CA LEU A 171 -25.38 11.59 -6.73
C LEU A 171 -23.96 11.62 -7.33
N LYS A 172 -22.94 11.46 -6.48
CA LYS A 172 -21.54 11.45 -6.90
C LYS A 172 -21.02 10.04 -7.27
N GLY A 173 -21.83 9.00 -7.13
CA GLY A 173 -21.42 7.62 -7.36
C GLY A 173 -20.34 7.15 -6.39
N ILE A 174 -20.31 7.66 -5.15
CA ILE A 174 -19.32 7.30 -4.14
C ILE A 174 -19.97 6.35 -3.12
N PRO A 175 -19.57 5.07 -3.06
CA PRO A 175 -20.04 4.14 -2.04
C PRO A 175 -19.75 4.62 -0.62
N VAL A 176 -20.75 4.50 0.25
CA VAL A 176 -20.61 4.66 1.70
C VAL A 176 -20.72 3.29 2.34
N ILE A 177 -19.73 2.90 3.12
CA ILE A 177 -19.65 1.62 3.80
C ILE A 177 -19.78 1.87 5.30
N SER A 178 -20.71 1.19 5.98
CA SER A 178 -20.75 1.14 7.44
C SER A 178 -20.05 -0.11 7.95
N VAL A 179 -19.15 0.07 8.92
CA VAL A 179 -18.37 -1.00 9.55
C VAL A 179 -18.51 -0.88 11.06
N LYS A 180 -18.75 -2.00 11.74
CA LYS A 180 -18.95 -2.03 13.20
C LYS A 180 -17.67 -1.72 13.98
N ASP A 181 -16.52 -2.05 13.43
CA ASP A 181 -15.21 -1.84 14.03
C ASP A 181 -14.89 -0.34 14.21
N ASP A 182 -14.04 -0.04 15.19
CA ASP A 182 -13.49 1.30 15.39
C ASP A 182 -12.38 1.60 14.36
N THR A 183 -11.96 2.86 14.31
CA THR A 183 -10.96 3.34 13.34
C THR A 183 -9.63 2.60 13.42
N PHE A 184 -9.14 2.30 14.63
CA PHE A 184 -7.85 1.60 14.80
C PHE A 184 -7.94 0.17 14.29
N THR A 185 -9.00 -0.56 14.67
CA THR A 185 -9.24 -1.93 14.20
C THR A 185 -9.36 -2.01 12.69
N ILE A 186 -10.05 -1.04 12.06
CA ILE A 186 -10.17 -0.96 10.60
C ILE A 186 -8.80 -0.77 9.94
N ILE A 187 -7.97 0.14 10.48
CA ILE A 187 -6.63 0.41 9.96
C ILE A 187 -5.77 -0.86 10.03
N ASP A 188 -5.70 -1.51 11.20
CA ASP A 188 -4.91 -2.74 11.38
C ASP A 188 -5.37 -3.86 10.43
N ARG A 189 -6.68 -4.03 10.22
CA ARG A 189 -7.20 -5.00 9.24
C ARG A 189 -6.82 -4.65 7.81
N ILE A 190 -6.97 -3.38 7.41
CA ILE A 190 -6.56 -2.93 6.08
C ILE A 190 -5.06 -3.16 5.89
N GLU A 191 -4.22 -2.79 6.84
CA GLU A 191 -2.76 -2.97 6.74
C GLU A 191 -2.36 -4.45 6.61
N ARG A 192 -2.91 -5.32 7.45
CA ARG A 192 -2.66 -6.78 7.40
C ARG A 192 -3.06 -7.38 6.06
N VAL A 193 -4.18 -6.94 5.50
CA VAL A 193 -4.70 -7.47 4.25
C VAL A 193 -4.00 -6.87 3.04
N MET A 194 -3.73 -5.56 3.06
CA MET A 194 -2.91 -4.88 2.06
C MET A 194 -1.51 -5.50 1.96
N GLY A 195 -0.98 -6.13 3.03
CA GLY A 195 0.25 -6.92 3.00
C GLY A 195 0.11 -8.32 2.38
N LYS A 196 -1.03 -9.00 2.53
CA LYS A 196 -1.22 -10.43 2.21
C LYS A 196 -1.99 -10.73 0.91
N PHE A 197 -2.85 -9.84 0.45
CA PHE A 197 -3.81 -10.11 -0.64
C PHE A 197 -3.39 -9.59 -2.02
N ARG A 198 -2.14 -9.11 -2.18
CA ARG A 198 -1.69 -8.34 -3.34
C ARG A 198 -1.73 -9.06 -4.70
N ILE A 199 -1.86 -10.38 -4.76
CA ILE A 199 -1.62 -11.14 -5.98
C ILE A 199 -2.63 -12.29 -6.12
N ARG A 200 -3.90 -11.99 -6.39
CA ARG A 200 -4.90 -13.00 -6.79
C ARG A 200 -5.74 -12.62 -8.00
N GLU A 201 -5.79 -11.34 -8.36
CA GLU A 201 -6.47 -10.87 -9.57
C GLU A 201 -5.54 -11.05 -10.78
N LYS A 202 -6.04 -11.66 -11.85
CA LYS A 202 -5.26 -11.94 -13.07
C LYS A 202 -4.53 -10.70 -13.60
N GLY A 203 -5.19 -9.54 -13.63
CA GLY A 203 -4.58 -8.28 -14.06
C GLY A 203 -3.45 -7.80 -13.15
N LYS A 204 -3.56 -7.99 -11.83
CA LYS A 204 -2.47 -7.68 -10.89
C LYS A 204 -1.32 -8.67 -10.98
N ILE A 205 -1.58 -9.94 -11.27
CA ILE A 205 -0.53 -10.93 -11.52
C ILE A 205 0.29 -10.52 -12.75
N GLU A 206 -0.39 -10.20 -13.86
CA GLU A 206 0.26 -9.75 -15.09
C GLU A 206 1.07 -8.47 -14.87
N GLN A 207 0.51 -7.51 -14.13
CA GLN A 207 1.23 -6.29 -13.76
C GLN A 207 2.43 -6.56 -12.85
N ALA A 208 2.29 -7.44 -11.86
CA ALA A 208 3.38 -7.80 -10.94
C ALA A 208 4.53 -8.47 -11.69
N VAL A 209 4.21 -9.43 -12.57
CA VAL A 209 5.19 -10.10 -13.43
C VAL A 209 5.90 -9.10 -14.32
N ARG A 210 5.18 -8.15 -14.93
CA ARG A 210 5.76 -7.09 -15.77
C ARG A 210 6.71 -6.21 -14.96
N VAL A 211 6.24 -5.67 -13.84
CA VAL A 211 7.01 -4.77 -12.98
C VAL A 211 8.29 -5.43 -12.47
N VAL A 212 8.22 -6.69 -12.04
CA VAL A 212 9.41 -7.44 -11.61
C VAL A 212 10.36 -7.67 -12.78
N ARG A 213 9.86 -8.12 -13.94
CA ARG A 213 10.69 -8.39 -15.12
C ARG A 213 11.45 -7.15 -15.61
N ASP A 214 10.82 -5.98 -15.52
CA ASP A 214 11.39 -4.74 -16.03
C ASP A 214 12.38 -4.08 -15.05
N ASN A 215 12.33 -4.44 -13.77
CA ASN A 215 13.06 -3.72 -12.71
C ASN A 215 13.99 -4.60 -11.85
N VAL A 216 14.01 -5.91 -12.05
CA VAL A 216 14.83 -6.86 -11.28
C VAL A 216 15.70 -7.69 -12.22
N ASP A 217 16.99 -7.80 -11.91
CA ASP A 217 17.95 -8.62 -12.63
C ASP A 217 17.82 -10.10 -12.24
N ILE A 218 16.79 -10.75 -12.80
CA ILE A 218 16.49 -12.17 -12.54
C ILE A 218 17.66 -13.07 -12.95
N LYS A 219 18.37 -12.73 -14.04
CA LYS A 219 19.53 -13.52 -14.50
C LYS A 219 20.63 -13.54 -13.45
N LYS A 220 20.94 -12.37 -12.89
CA LYS A 220 21.96 -12.26 -11.84
C LYS A 220 21.54 -12.95 -10.54
N ILE A 221 20.25 -12.92 -10.21
CA ILE A 221 19.72 -13.68 -9.06
C ILE A 221 19.93 -15.18 -9.29
N LEU A 222 19.53 -15.70 -10.45
CA LEU A 222 19.64 -17.14 -10.76
C LEU A 222 21.09 -17.63 -10.88
N ASN A 223 21.99 -16.80 -11.40
CA ASN A 223 23.42 -17.12 -11.50
C ASN A 223 24.16 -17.01 -10.16
N GLY A 224 23.52 -16.45 -9.13
CA GLY A 224 24.05 -16.35 -7.77
C GLY A 224 23.77 -17.58 -6.91
N PHE A 225 23.00 -18.54 -7.41
CA PHE A 225 22.75 -19.85 -6.80
C PHE A 225 23.71 -20.91 -7.33
#